data_AF-A0A1T1DH97-F1
#
_entry.id   AF-A0A1T1DH97-F1
#
_cell.length_a   1.000
_cell.length_b   1.000
_cell.length_c   1.000
_cell.angle_alpha   90.00
_cell.angle_beta   90.00
_cell.angle_gamma   90.00
#
_symmetry.space_group_name_H-M   'P 1'
#
loop_
_entity.id
_entity.type
_entity.pdbx_description
1 polymer ?
#
loop_
_entity_poly.entity_id
_entity_poly.type
_entity_poly.pdbx_seq_one_letter_code
_entity_poly.pdbx_strand_id
1 'polypeptide(L)'
;MPLDGKYTPSGDVRHVIDWSGFSGSINIPDQLRIFYGFLEEQEKRRISFIVQNGTVYREQFSFTIYSKDPQVQEFNKVFSNANSHIPNFSKSVRTYDYDTKGTNLPGIPERLKEEAQDLLKDLKTILIVTVCVYAGWKIFGDDILGRRKR
;
A
#
# COMPACT_ATOMS: atom_id res chain seq x y z
N MET A 1 -10.56 19.32 -14.78
CA MET A 1 -9.39 19.18 -13.87
C MET A 1 -9.92 18.60 -12.57
N PRO A 2 -9.33 17.52 -12.02
CA PRO A 2 -9.73 17.06 -10.70
C PRO A 2 -9.44 18.19 -9.71
N LEU A 3 -10.38 18.47 -8.81
CA LEU A 3 -10.18 19.41 -7.71
C LEU A 3 -9.24 18.73 -6.70
N ASP A 4 -7.94 18.89 -6.92
CA ASP A 4 -6.91 18.28 -6.08
C ASP A 4 -6.87 18.93 -4.70
N GLY A 5 -6.97 18.12 -3.64
CA GLY A 5 -6.74 18.60 -2.28
C GLY A 5 -5.24 18.59 -1.98
N LYS A 6 -4.73 19.68 -1.40
CA LYS A 6 -3.37 19.68 -0.83
C LYS A 6 -3.30 18.59 0.24
N TYR A 7 -2.36 17.66 0.08
CA TYR A 7 -2.16 16.57 1.04
C TYR A 7 -1.11 16.98 2.09
N THR A 8 -1.37 16.65 3.36
CA THR A 8 -0.38 16.78 4.43
C THR A 8 0.08 15.36 4.82
N PRO A 9 1.29 14.95 4.39
CA PRO A 9 1.83 13.65 4.74
C PRO A 9 1.95 13.42 6.25
N SER A 10 1.71 12.18 6.69
CA SER A 10 2.00 11.70 8.05
C SER A 10 3.49 11.42 8.23
N GLY A 11 4.16 10.94 7.18
CA GLY A 11 5.60 10.72 7.13
C GLY A 11 6.19 11.17 5.80
N ASP A 12 7.32 10.57 5.42
CA ASP A 12 7.88 10.79 4.09
C ASP A 12 6.96 10.16 3.04
N VAL A 13 6.81 10.84 1.90
CA VAL A 13 6.12 10.28 0.73
C VAL A 13 7.16 9.76 -0.23
N ARG A 14 6.93 8.55 -0.73
CA ARG A 14 7.83 7.91 -1.69
C ARG A 14 7.14 7.70 -3.02
N HIS A 15 7.83 8.06 -4.09
CA HIS A 15 7.49 7.63 -5.43
C HIS A 15 8.10 6.27 -5.69
N VAL A 16 7.29 5.32 -6.15
CA VAL A 16 7.66 3.92 -6.34
C VAL A 16 7.59 3.54 -7.80
N ILE A 17 8.58 2.77 -8.24
CA ILE A 17 8.50 1.93 -9.42
C ILE A 17 8.43 0.47 -8.94
N ASP A 18 7.35 -0.21 -9.31
CA ASP A 18 7.04 -1.60 -8.95
C ASP A 18 7.00 -2.46 -10.21
N TRP A 19 7.94 -3.39 -10.34
CA TRP A 19 8.02 -4.35 -11.45
C TRP A 19 7.62 -5.76 -11.03
N SER A 20 6.83 -5.92 -9.96
CA SER A 20 6.33 -7.23 -9.52
C SER A 20 5.60 -8.00 -10.62
N GLY A 21 5.00 -7.30 -11.59
CA GLY A 21 4.35 -7.85 -12.78
C GLY A 21 5.31 -8.37 -13.87
N PHE A 22 6.63 -8.25 -13.68
CA PHE A 22 7.66 -8.76 -14.59
C PHE A 22 8.57 -9.77 -13.90
N SER A 23 8.69 -10.98 -14.46
CA SER A 23 9.51 -12.06 -13.90
C SER A 23 10.97 -12.05 -14.33
N GLY A 24 11.34 -11.24 -15.32
CA GLY A 24 12.71 -11.18 -15.84
C GLY A 24 13.66 -10.31 -15.01
N SER A 25 14.90 -10.24 -15.44
CA SER A 25 15.92 -9.37 -14.86
C SER A 25 15.67 -7.91 -15.24
N ILE A 26 15.92 -7.02 -14.28
CA ILE A 26 15.92 -5.59 -14.49
C ILE A 26 17.33 -5.03 -14.30
N ASN A 27 17.58 -3.88 -14.89
CA ASN A 27 18.76 -3.07 -14.67
C ASN A 27 18.38 -1.88 -13.79
N ILE A 28 19.12 -1.66 -12.69
CA ILE A 28 18.98 -0.48 -11.83
C ILE A 28 20.24 0.37 -12.01
N PRO A 29 20.20 1.42 -12.85
CA PRO A 29 21.34 2.30 -13.06
C PRO A 29 21.77 3.02 -11.78
N ASP A 30 23.07 3.26 -11.62
CA ASP A 30 23.61 4.06 -10.50
C ASP A 30 23.05 5.48 -10.47
N GLN A 31 22.62 6.02 -11.62
CA GLN A 31 21.93 7.31 -11.69
C GLN A 31 20.65 7.35 -10.83
N LEU A 32 19.98 6.22 -10.59
CA LEU A 32 18.81 6.19 -9.71
C LEU A 32 19.20 6.32 -8.23
N ARG A 33 20.42 5.90 -7.86
CA ARG A 33 20.91 5.90 -6.48
C ARG A 33 21.20 7.31 -5.95
N ILE A 34 21.28 8.31 -6.82
CA ILE A 34 21.52 9.70 -6.43
C ILE A 34 20.25 10.41 -5.94
N PHE A 35 19.07 9.85 -6.23
CA PHE A 35 17.81 10.43 -5.82
C PHE A 35 17.68 10.38 -4.30
N TYR A 36 17.12 11.46 -3.73
CA TYR A 36 17.04 11.59 -2.28
C TYR A 36 16.22 10.47 -1.65
N GLY A 37 16.78 9.82 -0.62
CA GLY A 37 16.13 8.71 0.04
C GLY A 37 15.88 7.50 -0.87
N PHE A 38 16.73 7.30 -1.89
CA PHE A 38 16.66 6.11 -2.74
C PHE A 38 16.65 4.84 -1.88
N LEU A 39 15.72 3.94 -2.18
CA LEU A 39 15.65 2.62 -1.57
C LEU A 39 15.34 1.58 -2.63
N GLU A 40 16.13 0.52 -2.59
CA GLU A 40 15.99 -0.66 -3.43
C GLU A 40 15.48 -1.82 -2.56
N GLU A 41 14.30 -2.34 -2.90
CA GLU A 41 13.67 -3.47 -2.24
C GLU A 41 13.54 -4.62 -3.24
N GLN A 42 14.65 -5.32 -3.50
CA GLN A 42 14.71 -6.38 -4.52
C GLN A 42 13.68 -7.49 -4.28
N GLU A 43 13.49 -7.90 -3.02
CA GLU A 43 12.52 -8.94 -2.64
C GLU A 43 11.08 -8.57 -3.02
N LYS A 44 10.76 -7.27 -2.92
CA LYS A 44 9.44 -6.73 -3.27
C LYS A 44 9.35 -6.28 -4.72
N ARG A 45 10.46 -6.35 -5.46
CA ARG A 45 10.58 -5.89 -6.84
C ARG A 45 10.20 -4.42 -7.00
N ARG A 46 10.74 -3.59 -6.10
CA ARG A 46 10.46 -2.16 -6.03
C ARG A 46 11.72 -1.35 -5.84
N ILE A 47 11.72 -0.16 -6.44
CA ILE A 47 12.62 0.93 -6.08
C ILE A 47 11.80 2.16 -5.79
N SER A 48 12.33 3.03 -4.94
CA SER A 48 11.64 4.27 -4.60
C SER A 48 12.61 5.37 -4.25
N PHE A 49 12.14 6.61 -4.28
CA PHE A 49 12.83 7.76 -3.71
C PHE A 49 11.82 8.64 -2.95
N ILE A 50 12.31 9.48 -2.05
CA ILE A 50 11.48 10.39 -1.27
C ILE A 50 11.24 11.66 -2.10
N VAL A 51 9.97 11.99 -2.34
CA VAL A 51 9.58 13.19 -3.10
C VAL A 51 9.65 14.45 -2.24
N GLN A 52 9.81 15.59 -2.89
CA GLN A 52 9.89 16.89 -2.23
C GLN A 52 8.61 17.21 -1.45
N ASN A 53 8.78 17.60 -0.19
CA ASN A 53 7.69 18.07 0.66
C ASN A 53 6.91 19.23 0.01
N GLY A 54 5.58 19.18 0.13
CA GLY A 54 4.68 20.18 -0.44
C GLY A 54 4.30 19.96 -1.91
N THR A 55 4.86 18.94 -2.56
CA THR A 55 4.49 18.56 -3.94
C THR A 55 3.45 17.43 -3.99
N VAL A 56 2.96 16.98 -2.84
CA VAL A 56 2.06 15.83 -2.73
C VAL A 56 0.60 16.30 -2.63
N TYR A 57 -0.24 15.64 -3.39
CA TYR A 57 -1.66 15.90 -3.53
C TYR A 57 -2.45 14.62 -3.29
N ARG A 58 -3.72 14.78 -2.97
CA ARG A 58 -4.67 13.67 -2.92
C ARG A 58 -5.80 13.90 -3.92
N GLU A 59 -6.18 12.83 -4.60
CA GLU A 59 -7.39 12.80 -5.41
C GLU A 59 -8.66 12.89 -4.56
N GLN A 60 -9.62 13.68 -5.02
CA GLN A 60 -10.77 14.10 -4.20
C GLN A 60 -11.75 12.98 -3.78
N PHE A 61 -11.63 11.77 -4.34
CA PHE A 61 -12.54 10.64 -4.09
C PHE A 61 -11.80 9.31 -3.92
N SER A 62 -10.50 9.35 -3.68
CA SER A 62 -9.71 8.14 -3.45
C SER A 62 -8.71 8.36 -2.31
N PHE A 63 -8.18 7.25 -1.79
CA PHE A 63 -7.05 7.29 -0.86
C PHE A 63 -5.71 7.39 -1.60
N THR A 64 -5.75 7.53 -2.93
CA THR A 64 -4.58 7.69 -3.76
C THR A 64 -3.98 9.05 -3.53
N ILE A 65 -2.72 9.05 -3.15
CA ILE A 65 -1.88 10.23 -3.17
C ILE A 65 -1.00 10.17 -4.41
N TYR A 66 -0.60 11.34 -4.88
CA TYR A 66 0.34 11.46 -5.98
C TYR A 66 1.11 12.76 -5.84
N SER A 67 2.27 12.83 -6.48
CA SER A 67 3.22 13.93 -6.37
C SER A 67 3.39 14.61 -7.71
N LYS A 68 3.57 15.93 -7.66
CA LYS A 68 3.95 16.78 -8.80
C LYS A 68 5.43 17.16 -8.71
N ASP A 69 6.24 16.37 -8.00
CA ASP A 69 7.68 16.57 -7.93
C ASP A 69 8.30 16.39 -9.33
N PRO A 70 9.05 17.37 -9.86
CA PRO A 70 9.68 17.25 -11.17
C PRO A 70 10.64 16.06 -11.29
N GLN A 71 11.22 15.59 -10.18
CA GLN A 71 12.13 14.44 -10.16
C GLN A 71 11.43 13.12 -10.51
N VAL A 72 10.11 13.02 -10.33
CA VAL A 72 9.33 11.81 -10.66
C VAL A 72 9.46 11.46 -12.14
N GLN A 73 9.40 12.47 -13.02
CA GLN A 73 9.50 12.26 -14.46
C GLN A 73 10.90 11.75 -14.84
N GLU A 74 11.95 12.33 -14.26
CA GLU A 74 13.32 11.90 -14.53
C GLU A 74 13.60 10.51 -13.96
N PHE A 75 13.13 10.20 -12.75
CA PHE A 75 13.27 8.88 -12.14
C PHE A 75 12.64 7.79 -13.02
N ASN A 76 11.40 8.00 -13.46
CA ASN A 76 10.69 7.08 -14.36
C ASN A 76 11.38 6.94 -15.71
N LYS A 77 11.89 8.03 -16.27
CA LYS A 77 12.61 8.04 -17.53
C LYS A 77 13.93 7.25 -17.45
N VAL A 78 14.73 7.47 -16.41
CA VAL A 78 16.00 6.73 -16.22
C VAL A 78 15.73 5.23 -16.09
N PHE A 79 14.75 4.83 -15.28
CA PHE A 79 14.40 3.43 -15.12
C PHE A 79 13.85 2.79 -16.41
N SER A 80 12.94 3.47 -17.11
CA SER A 80 12.34 2.94 -18.34
C SER A 80 13.36 2.81 -19.47
N ASN A 81 14.26 3.78 -19.62
CA ASN A 81 15.34 3.71 -20.60
C ASN A 81 16.29 2.54 -20.35
N ALA A 82 16.63 2.28 -19.08
CA ALA A 82 17.50 1.16 -18.71
C ALA A 82 16.84 -0.21 -18.86
N ASN A 83 15.52 -0.26 -19.01
CA ASN A 83 14.70 -1.47 -19.04
C ASN A 83 13.76 -1.51 -20.25
N SER A 84 14.20 -0.97 -21.39
CA SER A 84 13.40 -0.91 -22.62
C SER A 84 13.07 -2.30 -23.19
N HIS A 85 13.74 -3.35 -22.72
CA HIS A 85 13.48 -4.75 -23.09
C HIS A 85 12.24 -5.35 -22.43
N ILE A 86 11.65 -4.70 -21.42
CA ILE A 86 10.46 -5.22 -20.74
C ILE A 86 9.26 -5.14 -21.70
N PRO A 87 8.65 -6.29 -22.08
CA PRO A 87 7.47 -6.28 -22.94
C PRO A 87 6.27 -5.71 -22.18
N ASN A 88 5.43 -4.93 -22.87
CA ASN A 88 4.24 -4.31 -22.28
C ASN A 88 4.55 -3.55 -20.98
N PHE A 89 5.58 -2.70 -20.99
CA PHE A 89 6.10 -1.97 -19.83
C PHE A 89 4.99 -1.40 -18.92
N SER A 90 4.00 -0.72 -19.48
CA SER A 90 2.89 -0.11 -18.72
C SER A 90 1.96 -1.10 -18.00
N LYS A 91 1.94 -2.37 -18.41
CA LYS A 91 1.18 -3.44 -17.73
C LYS A 91 2.02 -4.15 -16.68
N SER A 92 3.32 -4.28 -16.93
CA SER A 92 4.24 -5.04 -16.08
C SER A 92 4.92 -4.20 -15.00
N VAL A 93 5.01 -2.89 -15.21
CA VAL A 93 5.60 -1.91 -14.30
C VAL A 93 4.54 -0.91 -13.90
N ARG A 94 4.37 -0.71 -12.59
CA ARG A 94 3.44 0.25 -12.01
C ARG A 94 4.23 1.34 -11.30
N THR A 95 3.70 2.55 -11.35
CA THR A 95 4.24 3.69 -10.61
C THR A 95 3.16 4.26 -9.70
N TYR A 96 3.48 4.54 -8.46
CA TYR A 96 2.54 5.10 -7.50
C TYR A 96 3.28 5.77 -6.34
N ASP A 97 2.56 6.61 -5.61
CA ASP A 97 3.09 7.26 -4.42
C ASP A 97 2.42 6.71 -3.17
N TYR A 98 3.20 6.55 -2.10
CA TYR A 98 2.67 6.17 -0.80
C TYR A 98 3.32 6.95 0.34
N ASP A 99 2.54 7.16 1.39
CA ASP A 99 2.99 7.75 2.64
C ASP A 99 3.54 6.64 3.55
N THR A 100 4.79 6.78 3.98
CA THR A 100 5.48 5.78 4.80
C THR A 100 4.80 5.51 6.14
N LYS A 101 4.02 6.47 6.67
CA LYS A 101 3.24 6.30 7.91
C LYS A 101 1.74 6.10 7.64
N GLY A 102 1.37 5.90 6.38
CA GLY A 102 0.00 5.68 5.95
C GLY A 102 -0.72 6.99 5.58
N THR A 103 -1.79 6.83 4.82
CA THR A 103 -2.52 7.93 4.19
C THR A 103 -3.32 8.75 5.22
N ASN A 104 -3.09 10.06 5.26
CA ASN A 104 -3.73 10.99 6.20
C ASN A 104 -5.15 11.40 5.78
N LEU A 105 -6.21 10.77 6.28
CA LEU A 105 -7.59 11.07 5.87
C LEU A 105 -7.98 12.51 6.22
N PRO A 106 -8.57 13.30 5.29
CA PRO A 106 -8.98 14.66 5.61
C PRO A 106 -10.17 14.57 6.56
N GLY A 107 -10.06 15.15 7.76
CA GLY A 107 -11.15 15.21 8.74
C GLY A 107 -11.19 14.09 9.79
N ILE A 108 -10.24 13.15 9.81
CA ILE A 108 -10.09 12.19 10.92
C ILE A 108 -8.86 12.57 11.75
N PRO A 109 -9.05 13.13 12.96
CA PRO A 109 -7.97 13.36 13.93
C PRO A 109 -7.11 12.12 14.15
N GLU A 110 -5.80 12.27 14.26
CA GLU A 110 -4.84 11.15 14.46
C GLU A 110 -5.22 10.22 15.63
N ARG A 111 -5.82 10.76 16.70
CA ARG A 111 -6.32 9.97 17.84
C ARG A 111 -7.36 8.92 17.45
N LEU A 112 -8.24 9.23 16.49
CA LEU A 112 -9.29 8.32 16.04
C LEU A 112 -8.76 7.22 15.10
N LYS A 113 -7.56 7.38 14.52
CA LYS A 113 -6.91 6.32 13.74
C LYS A 113 -6.32 5.22 14.62
N GLU A 114 -5.74 5.59 15.75
CA GLU A 114 -5.26 4.61 16.74
C GLU A 114 -6.44 3.82 17.33
N GLU A 115 -7.52 4.52 17.71
CA GLU A 115 -8.75 3.88 18.21
C GLU A 115 -9.43 2.99 17.15
N ALA A 116 -9.42 3.39 15.88
CA ALA A 116 -9.98 2.58 14.79
C ALA A 116 -9.15 1.31 14.50
N GLN A 117 -7.83 1.34 14.67
CA GLN A 117 -6.98 0.16 14.50
C GLN A 117 -7.22 -0.90 15.58
N ASP A 118 -7.45 -0.47 16.82
CA ASP A 118 -7.77 -1.40 17.91
C ASP A 118 -9.20 -1.94 17.79
N LEU A 119 -10.17 -1.11 17.37
CA LEU A 119 -11.53 -1.59 17.06
C LEU A 119 -11.57 -2.63 15.92
N LEU A 120 -10.69 -2.51 14.91
CA LEU A 120 -10.60 -3.48 13.82
C LEU A 120 -10.01 -4.83 14.26
N LYS A 121 -9.05 -4.84 15.21
CA LYS A 121 -8.54 -6.08 15.81
C LYS A 121 -9.61 -6.80 16.61
N ASP A 122 -10.42 -6.05 17.35
CA ASP A 122 -11.52 -6.60 18.12
C ASP A 122 -12.60 -7.18 17.22
N LEU A 123 -12.95 -6.49 16.12
CA LEU A 123 -13.93 -7.00 15.16
C LEU A 123 -13.48 -8.31 14.50
N LYS A 124 -12.19 -8.42 14.13
CA LYS A 124 -11.60 -9.66 13.57
C LYS A 124 -11.64 -10.80 14.59
N THR A 125 -11.38 -10.51 15.86
CA THR A 125 -11.42 -11.49 16.95
C THR A 125 -12.85 -11.98 17.20
N ILE A 126 -13.83 -11.08 17.22
CA ILE A 126 -15.26 -11.42 17.40
C ILE A 126 -15.76 -12.31 16.25
N LEU A 127 -15.39 -12.00 15.01
CA LEU A 127 -15.73 -12.81 13.84
C LEU A 127 -15.15 -14.22 13.93
N ILE A 128 -13.88 -14.35 14.33
CA ILE A 128 -13.22 -15.66 14.50
C ILE A 128 -13.89 -16.46 15.62
N VAL A 129 -14.12 -15.85 16.79
CA VAL A 129 -14.76 -16.52 17.93
C VAL A 129 -16.16 -17.00 17.57
N THR A 130 -16.95 -16.19 16.86
CA THR A 130 -18.31 -16.54 16.46
C THR A 130 -18.32 -17.72 15.49
N VAL A 131 -17.40 -17.76 14.52
CA VAL A 131 -17.23 -18.89 13.60
C VAL A 131 -16.79 -20.15 14.37
N CYS A 132 -15.86 -20.05 15.32
CA CYS A 132 -15.41 -21.18 16.14
C CYS A 132 -16.51 -21.75 17.03
N VAL A 133 -17.31 -20.88 17.68
CA VAL A 133 -18.44 -21.30 18.51
C VAL A 133 -19.52 -21.98 17.66
N TYR A 134 -19.84 -21.41 16.49
CA TYR A 134 -20.80 -22.02 15.57
C TYR A 134 -20.32 -23.38 15.06
N ALA A 135 -19.05 -23.50 14.66
CA ALA A 135 -18.46 -24.76 14.23
C ALA A 135 -18.44 -25.81 15.35
N GLY A 136 -18.06 -25.41 16.58
CA GLY A 136 -18.09 -26.29 17.76
C GLY A 136 -19.50 -26.79 18.09
N TRP A 137 -20.50 -25.91 18.01
CA TRP A 137 -21.91 -26.29 18.21
C TRP A 137 -22.39 -27.25 17.12
N LYS A 138 -21.96 -27.07 15.86
CA LYS A 138 -22.32 -27.98 14.76
C LYS A 138 -21.66 -29.36 14.85
N ILE A 139 -20.46 -29.45 15.41
CA ILE A 139 -19.72 -30.72 15.51
C ILE A 139 -20.13 -31.51 16.76
N PHE A 140 -20.35 -30.84 17.90
CA PHE A 140 -20.58 -31.50 19.20
C PHE A 140 -21.98 -31.29 19.79
N GLY A 141 -22.80 -30.41 19.21
CA GLY A 141 -24.14 -30.08 19.74
C GLY A 141 -25.10 -31.27 19.73
N ASP A 142 -24.99 -32.15 18.72
CA ASP A 142 -25.83 -33.35 18.61
C ASP A 142 -25.45 -34.42 19.66
N ASP A 143 -24.16 -34.54 20.01
CA ASP A 143 -23.68 -35.47 21.06
C ASP A 143 -24.08 -35.05 22.47
N ILE A 144 -24.18 -33.74 22.73
CA ILE A 144 -24.61 -33.19 24.03
C ILE A 144 -26.13 -33.35 24.23
N LEU A 145 -26.92 -33.18 23.17
CA LEU A 145 -28.39 -33.32 23.20
C LEU A 145 -28.87 -34.78 23.12
N GLY A 146 -28.06 -35.70 22.57
CA GLY A 146 -28.39 -37.12 22.42
C GLY A 146 -28.42 -37.95 23.72
N ARG A 147 -27.91 -37.44 24.85
CA ARG A 147 -27.89 -38.19 26.13
C ARG A 147 -29.19 -38.16 26.94
N ARG A 148 -30.27 -37.58 26.40
CA ARG A 148 -31.56 -37.42 27.09
C ARG A 148 -32.72 -38.16 26.40
N LYS A 149 -32.51 -39.40 25.93
CA LYS A 149 -33.59 -40.36 25.69
C LYS A 149 -33.14 -41.77 26.10
N ARG A 150 -33.35 -42.09 27.38
CA ARG A 150 -33.86 -43.40 27.79
C ARG A 150 -35.30 -43.19 28.23
#